data_AF-A0A2K2FXG4-F1
#
_entry.id   AF-A0A2K2FXG4-F1
#
_cell.length_a   1.000
_cell.length_b   1.000
_cell.length_c   1.000
_cell.angle_alpha   90.00
_cell.angle_beta   90.00
_cell.angle_gamma   90.00
#
_symmetry.space_group_name_H-M   'P 1'
#
loop_
_entity.id
_entity.type
_entity.pdbx_description
1 polymer ?
#
loop_
_entity_poly.entity_id
_entity_poly.type
_entity_poly.pdbx_seq_one_letter_code
_entity_poly.pdbx_strand_id
1 'polypeptide(L)'
;MDEQLLAMIVGLTSEVTVMRARLDAAERLLAASGALPGGAIDAFEPDVEAAAQREALRKATLEKVFRPLREAAEAELAAINAPVEETLS
;
A
#
# COMPACT_ATOMS: atom_id res chain seq x y z
N MET A 1 20.85 -4.15 1.14
CA MET A 1 19.44 -3.78 0.93
C MET A 1 19.43 -2.81 -0.23
N ASP A 2 18.62 -3.06 -1.25
CA ASP A 2 18.55 -2.23 -2.45
C ASP A 2 18.15 -0.78 -2.10
N GLU A 3 18.88 0.21 -2.63
CA GLU A 3 18.62 1.64 -2.39
C GLU A 3 17.23 2.04 -2.89
N GLN A 4 16.76 1.42 -3.97
CA GLN A 4 15.42 1.65 -4.50
C GLN A 4 14.34 1.15 -3.54
N LEU A 5 14.53 -0.03 -2.95
CA LEU A 5 13.64 -0.57 -1.92
C LEU A 5 13.61 0.33 -0.67
N LEU A 6 14.76 0.84 -0.22
CA LEU A 6 14.82 1.76 0.91
C LEU A 6 14.07 3.07 0.59
N ALA A 7 14.26 3.64 -0.60
CA ALA A 7 13.55 4.84 -1.03
C ALA A 7 12.02 4.63 -1.07
N MET A 8 11.55 3.47 -1.56
CA MET A 8 10.12 3.12 -1.53
C MET A 8 9.58 3.03 -0.10
N ILE A 9 10.29 2.36 0.81
CA ILE A 9 9.88 2.22 2.21
C ILE A 9 9.79 3.59 2.88
N VAL A 10 10.79 4.45 2.70
CA VAL A 10 10.80 5.81 3.24
C VAL A 10 9.64 6.63 2.69
N GLY A 11 9.42 6.59 1.36
CA GLY A 11 8.30 7.26 0.71
C GLY A 11 6.95 6.81 1.27
N LEU A 12 6.70 5.50 1.34
CA LEU A 12 5.46 4.95 1.91
C LEU A 12 5.29 5.32 3.40
N THR A 13 6.36 5.33 4.18
CA THR A 13 6.32 5.72 5.60
C THR A 13 5.93 7.19 5.75
N SER A 14 6.44 8.06 4.88
CA SER A 14 6.05 9.48 4.82
C SER A 14 4.57 9.62 4.53
N GLU A 15 4.07 8.94 3.50
CA GLU A 15 2.64 8.98 3.14
C GLU A 15 1.73 8.46 4.26
N VAL A 16 2.10 7.36 4.92
CA VAL A 16 1.37 6.84 6.09
C VAL A 16 1.33 7.85 7.24
N THR A 17 2.44 8.56 7.47
CA THR A 17 2.53 9.60 8.50
C THR A 17 1.58 10.77 8.19
N VAL A 18 1.56 11.24 6.95
CA VAL A 18 0.64 12.29 6.51
C VAL A 18 -0.81 11.84 6.62
N MET A 19 -1.14 10.61 6.22
CA MET A 19 -2.50 10.07 6.35
C MET A 19 -2.94 9.97 7.81
N ARG A 20 -2.05 9.52 8.71
CA ARG A 20 -2.34 9.49 10.16
C ARG A 20 -2.62 10.88 10.72
N ALA A 21 -1.83 11.88 10.34
CA ALA A 21 -2.05 13.26 10.76
C ALA A 21 -3.39 13.83 10.25
N ARG A 22 -3.75 13.51 8.99
CA ARG A 22 -5.04 13.91 8.42
C ARG A 22 -6.23 13.24 9.12
N LEU A 23 -6.10 11.97 9.50
CA LEU A 23 -7.13 11.26 10.26
C LEU A 23 -7.30 11.82 11.68
N ASP A 24 -6.22 12.10 12.40
CA ASP A 24 -6.27 12.76 13.72
C ASP A 24 -6.97 14.13 13.62
N ALA A 25 -6.61 14.93 12.62
CA ALA A 25 -7.27 16.21 12.38
C ALA A 25 -8.78 16.06 12.10
N ALA A 26 -9.16 15.09 11.25
CA ALA A 26 -10.55 14.82 10.95
C ALA A 26 -11.34 14.39 12.20
N GLU A 27 -10.77 13.51 13.03
CA GLU A 27 -11.40 13.06 14.27
C GLU A 27 -11.62 14.22 15.25
N ARG A 28 -10.61 15.05 15.45
CA ARG A 28 -10.71 16.25 16.32
C ARG A 28 -11.77 17.21 15.82
N LEU A 29 -11.85 17.45 14.51
CA LEU A 29 -12.86 18.33 13.91
C LEU A 29 -14.28 17.77 14.05
N LEU A 30 -14.47 16.46 13.88
CA LEU A 30 -15.76 15.79 14.06
C LEU A 30 -16.20 15.75 15.54
N ALA A 31 -15.25 15.60 16.46
CA ALA A 31 -15.51 15.71 17.89
C ALA A 31 -15.88 17.14 18.29
N ALA A 32 -15.15 18.13 17.80
CA ALA A 32 -15.45 19.54 18.05
C ALA A 32 -16.81 19.97 17.49
N SER A 33 -17.25 19.38 16.38
CA SER A 33 -18.58 19.65 15.81
C SER A 33 -19.72 18.89 16.49
N GLY A 34 -19.41 17.94 17.38
CA GLY A 34 -20.39 17.06 18.03
C GLY A 34 -20.94 15.96 17.11
N ALA A 35 -20.39 15.79 15.91
CA ALA A 35 -20.84 14.77 14.95
C ALA A 35 -20.42 13.35 15.35
N LEU A 36 -19.28 13.21 16.03
CA LEU A 36 -18.72 11.93 16.45
C LEU A 36 -18.03 12.11 17.82
N PRO A 37 -18.28 11.26 18.84
CA PRO A 37 -17.52 11.34 20.08
C PRO A 37 -16.05 10.96 19.85
N GLY A 38 -15.14 11.57 20.61
CA GLY A 38 -13.72 11.21 20.54
C GLY A 38 -13.48 9.74 20.86
N GLY A 39 -12.58 9.07 20.14
CA GLY A 39 -12.30 7.65 20.28
C GLY A 39 -13.31 6.73 19.58
N ALA A 40 -14.34 7.28 18.93
CA ALA A 40 -15.30 6.46 18.18
C ALA A 40 -14.67 5.78 16.96
N ILE A 41 -13.62 6.36 16.36
CA ILE A 41 -12.88 5.72 15.27
C ILE A 41 -12.15 4.48 15.78
N ASP A 42 -11.51 4.57 16.95
CA ASP A 42 -10.79 3.45 17.57
C ASP A 42 -11.73 2.34 18.05
N ALA A 43 -12.92 2.71 18.52
CA ALA A 43 -13.96 1.78 18.96
C ALA A 43 -14.82 1.22 17.81
N PHE A 44 -14.59 1.66 16.57
CA PHE A 44 -15.40 1.24 15.43
C PHE A 44 -15.16 -0.23 15.08
N GLU A 45 -16.21 -1.04 15.26
CA GLU A 45 -16.25 -2.41 14.76
C GLU A 45 -16.92 -2.44 13.38
N PRO A 46 -16.22 -2.85 12.31
CA PRO A 46 -16.81 -2.95 11.00
C PRO A 46 -17.86 -4.06 10.97
N ASP A 47 -19.02 -3.76 10.38
CA ASP A 47 -19.97 -4.79 10.00
C ASP A 47 -19.44 -5.66 8.84
N VAL A 48 -20.23 -6.67 8.46
CA VAL A 48 -19.85 -7.64 7.41
C VAL A 48 -19.60 -6.95 6.07
N GLU A 49 -20.38 -5.92 5.73
CA GLU A 49 -20.23 -5.20 4.47
C GLU A 49 -18.96 -4.35 4.48
N ALA A 50 -18.74 -3.55 5.53
CA ALA A 50 -17.55 -2.74 5.72
C ALA A 50 -16.27 -3.61 5.74
N ALA A 51 -16.33 -4.78 6.37
CA ALA A 51 -15.22 -5.73 6.37
C ALA A 51 -14.93 -6.26 4.95
N ALA A 52 -15.96 -6.63 4.18
CA ALA A 52 -15.80 -7.09 2.81
C ALA A 52 -15.23 -5.99 1.88
N GLN A 53 -15.70 -4.75 2.03
CA GLN A 53 -15.18 -3.60 1.28
C GLN A 53 -13.70 -3.34 1.61
N ARG A 54 -13.33 -3.40 2.90
CA ARG A 54 -11.92 -3.27 3.33
C ARG A 54 -11.04 -4.37 2.76
N GLU A 55 -11.54 -5.60 2.73
CA GLU A 55 -10.82 -6.74 2.17
C GLU A 55 -10.62 -6.61 0.66
N ALA A 56 -11.65 -6.19 -0.07
CA ALA A 56 -11.56 -5.92 -1.50
C ALA A 56 -10.55 -4.80 -1.80
N LEU A 57 -10.59 -3.71 -1.02
CA LEU A 57 -9.62 -2.61 -1.12
C LEU A 57 -8.20 -3.09 -0.84
N ARG A 58 -7.99 -3.91 0.20
CA ARG A 58 -6.69 -4.47 0.55
C ARG A 58 -6.13 -5.32 -0.60
N LYS A 59 -6.93 -6.23 -1.16
CA LYS A 59 -6.54 -7.06 -2.32
C LYS A 59 -6.19 -6.20 -3.53
N ALA A 60 -7.02 -5.20 -3.86
CA ALA A 60 -6.77 -4.31 -4.99
C ALA A 60 -5.48 -3.49 -4.82
N THR A 61 -5.20 -3.01 -3.61
CA THR A 61 -3.97 -2.27 -3.29
C THR A 61 -2.75 -3.17 -3.40
N LEU A 62 -2.77 -4.36 -2.80
CA LEU A 62 -1.66 -5.31 -2.87
C LEU A 62 -1.38 -5.72 -4.33
N GLU A 63 -2.43 -5.98 -5.12
CA GLU A 63 -2.27 -6.33 -6.53
C GLU A 63 -1.62 -5.20 -7.34
N LYS A 64 -1.97 -3.94 -7.07
CA LYS A 64 -1.34 -2.79 -7.72
C LYS A 64 0.13 -2.63 -7.30
N VAL A 65 0.46 -2.83 -6.03
CA VAL A 65 1.81 -2.67 -5.50
C VAL A 65 2.74 -3.82 -5.93
N PHE A 66 2.23 -5.06 -5.96
CA PHE A 66 3.05 -6.22 -6.30
C PHE A 66 3.22 -6.46 -7.79
N ARG A 67 2.34 -5.93 -8.64
CA ARG A 67 2.44 -6.14 -10.10
C ARG A 67 3.80 -5.77 -10.68
N PRO A 68 4.37 -4.57 -10.43
CA PRO A 68 5.69 -4.22 -10.97
C PRO A 68 6.82 -5.14 -10.47
N LEU A 69 6.70 -5.62 -9.22
CA LEU A 69 7.67 -6.55 -8.64
C LEU A 69 7.60 -7.92 -9.31
N ARG A 70 6.40 -8.41 -9.64
CA ARG A 70 6.24 -9.65 -10.42
C ARG A 70 6.78 -9.49 -11.85
N GLU A 71 6.44 -8.39 -12.52
CA GLU A 71 6.92 -8.10 -13.88
C GLU A 71 8.46 -8.03 -13.92
N ALA A 72 9.08 -7.40 -12.93
CA ALA A 72 10.54 -7.36 -12.79
C ALA A 72 11.15 -8.75 -12.58
N ALA A 73 10.57 -9.56 -11.69
CA ALA A 73 11.03 -10.92 -11.44
C ALA A 73 10.85 -11.85 -12.67
N GLU A 74 9.75 -11.72 -13.40
CA GLU A 74 9.50 -12.45 -14.65
C GLU A 74 10.50 -12.06 -15.74
N ALA A 75 10.81 -10.76 -15.87
CA ALA A 75 11.81 -10.27 -16.81
C ALA A 75 13.23 -10.77 -16.48
N GLU A 76 13.59 -10.78 -15.20
CA GLU A 76 14.88 -11.33 -14.73
C GLU A 76 14.98 -12.84 -15.02
N LEU A 77 13.92 -13.60 -14.73
CA LEU A 77 13.88 -15.04 -15.05
C LEU A 77 13.96 -15.30 -16.55
N ALA A 78 13.32 -14.47 -17.38
CA ALA A 78 13.40 -14.58 -18.84
C ALA A 78 14.83 -14.29 -19.34
N ALA A 79 15.51 -13.29 -18.78
CA ALA A 79 16.89 -12.96 -19.12
C ALA A 79 17.87 -14.09 -18.75
N ILE A 80 17.64 -14.76 -17.62
CA ILE A 80 18.45 -15.93 -17.20
C ILE A 80 18.28 -17.12 -18.15
N ASN A 81 17.07 -17.33 -18.68
CA ASN A 81 16.75 -18.47 -19.55
C ASN A 81 16.97 -18.19 -21.04
N ALA A 82 17.47 -17.01 -21.41
CA ALA A 82 17.73 -16.67 -22.80
C ALA A 82 18.92 -17.49 -23.35
N PRO A 83 18.80 -18.17 -24.51
CA PRO A 83 19.90 -18.93 -25.09
C PRO A 83 21.05 -17.99 -25.52
N VAL A 84 22.29 -18.43 -25.27
CA VAL A 84 23.52 -17.73 -25.65
C VAL A 84 23.79 -17.90 -27.15
N GLU A 85 22.92 -17.39 -28.02
CA GLU A 85 23.14 -17.40 -29.47
C GLU A 85 22.95 -16.00 -30.03
N GLU A 86 24.04 -15.22 -30.06
CA GLU A 86 24.39 -14.19 -31.06
C GLU A 86 25.54 -13.30 -30.53
N THR A 87 26.71 -13.87 -30.25
CA THR A 87 27.94 -13.06 -30.07
C THR A 87 29.13 -13.55 -30.87
N LEU A 88 28.91 -14.42 -31.86
CA LEU A 88 29.95 -14.78 -32.84
C LEU A 88 29.39 -14.79 -34.27
N SER A 89 29.39 -13.61 -34.90
CA SER A 89 29.62 -13.46 -36.34
C SER A 89 30.26 -12.11 -36.64
#